data_AF-A0A9E7B5L9-F1
#
_entry.id   AF-A0A9E7B5L9-F1
#
_cell.length_a   1.000
_cell.length_b   1.000
_cell.length_c   1.000
_cell.angle_alpha   90.00
_cell.angle_beta   90.00
_cell.angle_gamma   90.00
#
_symmetry.space_group_name_H-M   'P 1'
#
loop_
_entity.id
_entity.type
_entity.pdbx_description
1 polymer ?
#
loop_
_entity_poly.entity_id
_entity_poly.type
_entity_poly.pdbx_seq_one_letter_code
_entity_poly.pdbx_strand_id
1 'polypeptide(L)'
;MRTTLNFEHDDTKKLLAKLDFEFFLKQNIEKEKYPQKDIDKIYSSYQRTLKQIEDKTKTDKKQFDYYTEGQVRKMFIGGLLPALFELDESRGHTMFDFHTLGENWAYFKHWQTYYKRKITKEKIWDITVKVGSVLAIILSVLKLLENINIL
;
A
#
# COMPACT_ATOMS: atom_id res chain seq x y z
N MET A 1 -9.70 10.86 15.72
CA MET A 1 -8.51 10.16 15.20
C MET A 1 -7.32 10.85 15.83
N ARG A 2 -6.66 10.22 16.81
CA ARG A 2 -5.47 10.77 17.49
C ARG A 2 -4.21 10.11 16.93
N THR A 3 -4.08 10.06 15.61
CA THR A 3 -2.81 9.74 14.97
C THR A 3 -2.26 11.00 14.33
N THR A 4 -0.95 11.23 14.48
CA THR A 4 -0.24 12.32 13.78
C THR A 4 0.00 11.98 12.31
N LEU A 5 -0.35 10.76 11.90
CA LEU A 5 -0.21 10.27 10.54
C LEU A 5 -1.24 10.91 9.60
N ASN A 6 -0.74 11.42 8.48
CA ASN A 6 -1.56 11.95 7.40
C ASN A 6 -1.44 11.01 6.19
N PHE A 7 -2.58 10.57 5.65
CA PHE A 7 -2.61 9.67 4.48
C PHE A 7 -1.87 10.28 3.27
N GLU A 8 -1.87 11.60 3.10
CA GLU A 8 -1.22 12.25 1.96
C GLU A 8 0.31 12.18 2.03
N HIS A 9 0.89 11.96 3.23
CA HIS A 9 2.33 11.84 3.37
C HIS A 9 2.79 10.48 2.81
N ASP A 10 3.83 10.52 1.97
CA ASP A 10 4.39 9.31 1.37
C ASP A 10 4.89 8.31 2.42
N ASP A 11 5.41 8.77 3.56
CA ASP A 11 5.87 7.90 4.63
C ASP A 11 4.72 7.09 5.25
N THR A 12 3.53 7.70 5.39
CA THR A 12 2.33 7.01 5.85
C THR A 12 1.89 5.95 4.83
N LYS A 13 1.88 6.29 3.54
CA LYS A 13 1.53 5.32 2.48
C LYS A 13 2.55 4.17 2.41
N LYS A 14 3.84 4.47 2.56
CA LYS A 14 4.92 3.47 2.64
C LYS A 14 4.78 2.58 3.86
N LEU A 15 4.39 3.11 5.02
CA LEU A 15 4.09 2.35 6.23
C LEU A 15 2.91 1.42 5.99
N LEU A 16 1.76 1.95 5.56
CA LEU A 16 0.56 1.17 5.27
C LEU A 16 0.83 0.06 4.26
N ALA A 17 1.62 0.34 3.21
CA ALA A 17 1.98 -0.66 2.23
C ALA A 17 2.83 -1.81 2.79
N LYS A 18 3.44 -1.68 3.98
CA LYS A 18 4.18 -2.75 4.65
C LYS A 18 3.33 -3.56 5.63
N LEU A 19 2.21 -3.01 6.10
CA LEU A 19 1.34 -3.68 7.07
C LEU A 19 0.57 -4.84 6.43
N ASP A 20 0.23 -5.83 7.25
CA ASP A 20 -0.50 -7.03 6.83
C ASP A 20 -1.92 -7.01 7.40
N PHE A 21 -2.88 -6.64 6.55
CA PHE A 21 -4.30 -6.60 6.92
C PHE A 21 -4.79 -7.94 7.48
N GLU A 22 -4.38 -9.06 6.88
CA GLU A 22 -4.85 -10.38 7.30
C GLU A 22 -4.36 -10.75 8.69
N PHE A 23 -3.12 -10.42 9.00
CA PHE A 23 -2.53 -10.64 10.32
C PHE A 23 -3.29 -9.90 11.42
N PHE A 24 -3.48 -8.59 11.26
CA PHE A 24 -4.20 -7.77 12.24
C PHE A 24 -5.68 -8.15 12.35
N LEU A 25 -6.28 -8.53 11.22
CA LEU A 25 -7.65 -9.04 11.20
C LEU A 25 -7.79 -10.32 12.03
N LYS A 26 -6.86 -11.28 11.87
CA LYS A 26 -6.87 -12.54 12.65
C LYS A 26 -6.68 -12.28 14.14
N GLN A 27 -5.75 -11.40 14.51
CA GLN A 27 -5.57 -11.01 15.91
C GLN A 27 -6.85 -10.42 16.52
N ASN A 28 -7.53 -9.54 15.78
CA ASN A 28 -8.79 -8.97 16.25
C ASN A 28 -9.90 -10.03 16.39
N ILE A 29 -10.01 -10.96 15.43
CA ILE A 29 -10.96 -12.08 15.50
C ILE A 29 -10.71 -12.96 16.73
N GLU A 30 -9.45 -13.29 17.03
CA GLU A 30 -9.07 -14.11 18.18
C GLU A 30 -9.37 -13.40 19.51
N LYS A 31 -9.07 -12.10 19.59
CA LYS A 31 -9.30 -11.26 20.77
C LYS A 31 -10.79 -11.12 21.09
N GLU A 32 -11.60 -10.83 20.08
CA GLU A 32 -13.03 -10.53 20.24
C GLU A 32 -13.90 -11.79 20.15
N LYS A 33 -13.32 -12.94 19.78
CA LYS A 33 -13.97 -14.27 19.71
C LYS A 33 -15.24 -14.26 18.84
N TYR A 34 -15.15 -13.70 17.63
CA TYR A 34 -16.29 -13.64 16.73
C TYR A 34 -16.81 -15.03 16.32
N PRO A 35 -18.13 -15.19 16.07
CA PRO A 35 -18.70 -16.44 15.59
C PRO A 35 -18.16 -16.82 14.19
N GLN A 36 -17.95 -18.12 13.95
CA GLN A 36 -17.46 -18.62 12.65
C GLN A 36 -18.32 -18.16 11.47
N LYS A 37 -19.65 -18.11 11.64
CA LYS A 37 -20.58 -17.62 10.61
C LYS A 37 -20.26 -16.20 10.15
N ASP A 38 -19.78 -15.34 11.04
CA ASP A 38 -19.44 -13.96 10.73
C ASP A 38 -18.03 -13.85 10.11
N ILE A 39 -17.11 -14.67 10.60
CA ILE A 39 -15.78 -14.84 9.99
C ILE A 39 -15.90 -15.27 8.52
N ASP A 40 -16.77 -16.25 8.23
CA ASP A 40 -17.01 -16.75 6.88
C ASP A 40 -17.54 -15.64 5.94
N LYS A 41 -18.29 -14.67 6.45
CA LYS A 41 -18.75 -13.50 5.67
C LYS A 41 -17.57 -12.64 5.23
N ILE A 42 -16.57 -12.44 6.07
CA ILE A 42 -15.36 -11.68 5.72
C ILE A 42 -14.65 -12.35 4.54
N TYR A 43 -14.32 -13.64 4.68
CA TYR A 43 -13.56 -14.37 3.67
C TYR A 43 -14.34 -14.52 2.36
N SER A 44 -15.64 -14.82 2.41
CA SER A 44 -16.46 -14.93 1.21
C SER A 44 -16.62 -13.59 0.48
N SER A 45 -16.83 -12.49 1.21
CA SER A 45 -16.87 -11.14 0.65
C SER A 45 -15.53 -10.75 0.02
N TYR A 46 -14.42 -11.01 0.71
CA TYR A 46 -13.08 -10.75 0.20
C TYR A 46 -12.80 -11.49 -1.11
N GLN A 47 -13.09 -12.79 -1.19
CA GLN A 47 -12.88 -13.58 -2.40
C GLN A 47 -13.76 -13.10 -3.56
N ARG A 48 -15.02 -12.74 -3.28
CA ARG A 48 -15.93 -12.18 -4.28
C ARG A 48 -15.40 -10.85 -4.82
N THR A 49 -14.98 -9.96 -3.93
CA THR A 49 -14.49 -8.63 -4.30
C THR A 49 -13.16 -8.70 -5.03
N LEU A 50 -12.27 -9.64 -4.70
CA LEU A 50 -11.04 -9.87 -5.47
C LEU A 50 -11.33 -10.18 -6.94
N LYS A 51 -12.28 -11.08 -7.22
CA LYS A 51 -12.69 -11.40 -8.61
C LYS A 51 -13.25 -10.17 -9.33
N GLN A 52 -14.10 -9.40 -8.64
CA GLN A 52 -14.65 -8.16 -9.20
C GLN A 52 -13.56 -7.12 -9.49
N ILE A 53 -12.56 -7.02 -8.62
CA ILE A 53 -11.40 -6.14 -8.82
C ILE A 53 -10.63 -6.57 -10.06
N GLU A 54 -10.34 -7.86 -10.23
CA GLU A 54 -9.64 -8.38 -11.41
C GLU A 54 -10.36 -8.00 -12.70
N ASP A 55 -11.68 -8.17 -12.75
CA ASP A 55 -12.47 -7.81 -13.92
C ASP A 55 -12.49 -6.30 -14.19
N LYS A 56 -12.67 -5.47 -13.16
CA LYS A 56 -12.63 -4.00 -13.30
C LYS A 56 -11.24 -3.49 -13.74
N THR A 57 -10.18 -4.14 -13.28
CA THR A 57 -8.80 -3.76 -13.61
C THR A 57 -8.47 -4.05 -15.08
N LYS A 58 -9.16 -5.00 -15.74
CA LYS A 58 -8.96 -5.31 -17.16
C LYS A 58 -9.43 -4.17 -18.09
N THR A 59 -10.45 -3.42 -17.69
CA THR A 59 -11.02 -2.35 -18.52
C THR A 59 -10.17 -1.09 -18.50
N ASP A 60 -9.88 -0.55 -17.31
CA ASP A 60 -8.97 0.59 -17.13
C ASP A 60 -8.19 0.46 -15.84
N LYS A 61 -7.00 -0.11 -15.96
CA LYS A 61 -6.11 -0.35 -14.82
C LYS A 61 -5.68 0.94 -14.12
N LYS A 62 -5.35 1.99 -14.87
CA LYS A 62 -4.77 3.21 -14.30
C LYS A 62 -5.82 3.96 -13.49
N GLN A 63 -7.02 4.12 -14.05
CA GLN A 63 -8.14 4.74 -13.35
C GLN A 63 -8.53 3.91 -12.12
N PHE A 64 -8.52 2.59 -12.25
CA PHE A 64 -8.85 1.70 -11.14
C PHE A 64 -7.82 1.75 -9.99
N ASP A 65 -6.53 1.88 -10.30
CA ASP A 65 -5.47 2.05 -9.30
C ASP A 65 -5.71 3.34 -8.47
N TYR A 66 -6.06 4.47 -9.11
CA TYR A 66 -6.41 5.71 -8.41
C TYR A 66 -7.69 5.60 -7.59
N TYR A 67 -8.72 4.94 -8.14
CA TYR A 67 -9.94 4.67 -7.40
C TYR A 67 -9.66 3.88 -6.12
N THR A 68 -8.81 2.85 -6.22
CA THR A 68 -8.44 2.01 -5.08
C THR A 68 -7.65 2.80 -4.04
N GLU A 69 -6.74 3.69 -4.45
CA GLU A 69 -6.08 4.62 -3.51
C GLU A 69 -7.10 5.52 -2.79
N GLY A 70 -8.12 6.00 -3.49
CA GLY A 70 -9.23 6.74 -2.88
C GLY A 70 -10.01 5.93 -1.85
N GLN A 71 -10.20 4.62 -2.08
CA GLN A 71 -10.82 3.73 -1.09
C GLN A 71 -9.95 3.56 0.15
N VAL A 72 -8.65 3.31 -0.02
CA VAL A 72 -7.72 3.20 1.12
C VAL A 72 -7.64 4.52 1.89
N ARG A 73 -7.67 5.67 1.22
CA ARG A 73 -7.77 6.99 1.86
C ARG A 73 -9.01 7.08 2.75
N LYS A 74 -10.18 6.67 2.24
CA LYS A 74 -11.42 6.65 3.01
C LYS A 74 -11.34 5.72 4.21
N MET A 75 -10.77 4.52 4.05
CA MET A 75 -10.57 3.60 5.17
C MET A 75 -9.62 4.18 6.23
N PHE A 76 -8.59 4.92 5.81
CA PHE A 76 -7.64 5.56 6.72
C PHE A 76 -8.31 6.71 7.49
N ILE A 77 -8.87 7.69 6.77
CA ILE A 77 -9.51 8.89 7.36
C ILE A 77 -10.76 8.50 8.17
N GLY A 78 -11.52 7.50 7.70
CA GLY A 78 -12.67 6.94 8.41
C GLY A 78 -12.30 6.19 9.68
N GLY A 79 -11.01 5.95 9.93
CA GLY A 79 -10.52 5.34 11.17
C GLY A 79 -10.47 3.82 11.16
N LEU A 80 -10.85 3.16 10.05
CA LEU A 80 -10.80 1.70 9.92
C LEU A 80 -9.35 1.19 10.00
N LEU A 81 -8.47 1.65 9.10
CA LEU A 81 -7.08 1.19 9.07
C LEU A 81 -6.31 1.57 10.33
N PRO A 82 -6.42 2.81 10.86
CA PRO A 82 -5.78 3.15 12.12
C PRO A 82 -6.22 2.26 13.29
N ALA A 83 -7.51 1.92 13.38
CA ALA A 83 -8.02 1.07 14.44
C ALA A 83 -7.62 -0.40 14.26
N LEU A 84 -7.66 -0.92 13.03
CA LEU A 84 -7.26 -2.29 12.71
C LEU A 84 -5.76 -2.51 12.96
N PHE A 85 -4.94 -1.55 12.57
CA PHE A 85 -3.48 -1.61 12.70
C PHE A 85 -2.96 -1.09 14.03
N GLU A 86 -3.86 -0.77 14.97
CA GLU A 86 -3.50 -0.25 16.30
C GLU A 86 -2.59 1.00 16.23
N LEU A 87 -2.76 1.83 15.18
CA LEU A 87 -2.02 3.09 14.97
C LEU A 87 -2.65 4.28 15.73
N ASP A 88 -3.79 4.05 16.37
CA ASP A 88 -4.48 5.00 17.25
C ASP A 88 -4.75 4.30 18.59
N GLU A 89 -4.00 4.66 19.63
CA GLU A 89 -4.07 4.09 20.98
C GLU A 89 -5.45 4.27 21.65
N SER A 90 -6.30 5.16 21.09
CA SER A 90 -7.57 5.53 21.70
C SER A 90 -8.77 4.66 21.31
N ARG A 91 -8.60 3.67 20.42
CA ARG A 91 -9.73 2.89 19.89
C ARG A 91 -9.43 1.39 19.81
N GLY A 92 -10.15 0.61 20.61
CA GLY A 92 -10.35 -0.81 20.31
C GLY A 92 -11.26 -0.96 19.09
N HIS A 93 -10.84 -1.72 18.09
CA HIS A 93 -11.69 -1.99 16.94
C HIS A 93 -12.62 -3.16 17.27
N THR A 94 -13.93 -2.88 17.39
CA THR A 94 -14.96 -3.91 17.32
C THR A 94 -15.55 -3.91 15.91
N MET A 95 -15.58 -5.07 15.26
CA MET A 95 -16.15 -5.23 13.92
C MET A 95 -17.67 -5.40 14.03
N PHE A 96 -18.42 -4.56 13.33
CA PHE A 96 -19.89 -4.68 13.26
C PHE A 96 -20.38 -5.07 11.85
N ASP A 97 -19.59 -4.79 10.80
CA ASP A 97 -19.89 -5.16 9.41
C ASP A 97 -18.80 -6.05 8.81
N PHE A 98 -19.01 -7.35 8.97
CA PHE A 98 -18.11 -8.40 8.47
C PHE A 98 -18.04 -8.46 6.94
N HIS A 99 -19.12 -8.10 6.23
CA HIS A 99 -19.13 -8.12 4.76
C HIS A 99 -18.26 -6.99 4.21
N THR A 100 -18.49 -5.76 4.68
CA THR A 100 -17.72 -4.59 4.28
C THR A 100 -16.24 -4.73 4.64
N LEU A 101 -15.92 -5.40 5.74
CA LEU A 101 -14.52 -5.64 6.09
C LEU A 101 -13.78 -6.51 5.07
N GLY A 102 -14.44 -7.53 4.53
CA GLY A 102 -13.89 -8.35 3.46
C GLY A 102 -13.65 -7.56 2.16
N GLU A 103 -14.57 -6.65 1.82
CA GLU A 103 -14.40 -5.76 0.67
C GLU A 103 -13.23 -4.79 0.87
N ASN A 104 -13.14 -4.17 2.04
CA ASN A 104 -12.08 -3.25 2.40
C ASN A 104 -10.72 -3.94 2.36
N TRP A 105 -10.62 -5.17 2.85
CA TRP A 105 -9.42 -5.99 2.76
C TRP A 105 -9.00 -6.20 1.30
N ALA A 106 -9.94 -6.53 0.40
CA ALA A 106 -9.65 -6.77 -1.01
C ALA A 106 -9.11 -5.50 -1.70
N TYR A 107 -9.76 -4.36 -1.49
CA TYR A 107 -9.28 -3.07 -2.02
C TYR A 107 -7.91 -2.68 -1.44
N PHE A 108 -7.70 -2.85 -0.13
CA PHE A 108 -6.43 -2.59 0.50
C PHE A 108 -5.31 -3.44 -0.09
N LYS A 109 -5.55 -4.74 -0.30
CA LYS A 109 -4.57 -5.67 -0.89
C LYS A 109 -4.21 -5.28 -2.34
N HIS A 110 -5.19 -4.90 -3.15
CA HIS A 110 -4.95 -4.43 -4.52
C HIS A 110 -4.08 -3.17 -4.51
N TRP A 111 -4.46 -2.17 -3.71
CA TRP A 111 -3.69 -0.93 -3.56
C TRP A 111 -2.27 -1.20 -3.05
N GLN A 112 -2.11 -2.06 -2.05
CA GLN A 112 -0.80 -2.42 -1.50
C GLN A 112 0.11 -3.03 -2.56
N THR A 113 -0.43 -3.92 -3.39
CA THR A 113 0.31 -4.53 -4.51
C THR A 113 0.75 -3.49 -5.53
N TYR A 114 -0.17 -2.59 -5.90
CA TYR A 114 0.12 -1.47 -6.80
C TYR A 114 1.19 -0.54 -6.22
N TYR A 115 1.04 -0.10 -4.97
CA TYR A 115 1.92 0.87 -4.33
C TYR A 115 3.33 0.31 -4.08
N LYS A 116 3.45 -0.98 -3.71
CA LYS A 116 4.76 -1.66 -3.65
C LYS A 116 5.48 -1.62 -4.99
N ARG A 117 4.78 -1.87 -6.10
CA ARG A 117 5.36 -1.78 -7.45
C ARG A 117 5.79 -0.35 -7.79
N LYS A 118 5.00 0.66 -7.38
CA LYS A 118 5.35 2.07 -7.53
C LYS A 118 6.67 2.39 -6.80
N ILE A 119 6.79 2.00 -5.52
CA ILE A 119 8.02 2.18 -4.72
C ILE A 119 9.22 1.50 -5.40
N THR A 120 9.06 0.27 -5.89
CA THR A 120 10.16 -0.45 -6.55
C THR A 120 10.61 0.28 -7.82
N LYS A 121 9.67 0.81 -8.61
CA LYS A 121 10.01 1.60 -9.82
C LYS A 121 10.78 2.87 -9.46
N GLU A 122 10.35 3.58 -8.43
CA GLU A 122 11.04 4.78 -7.92
C GLU A 122 12.47 4.44 -7.47
N LYS A 123 12.64 3.37 -6.69
CA LYS A 123 13.98 2.91 -6.27
C LYS A 123 14.89 2.55 -7.44
N ILE A 124 14.36 1.85 -8.44
CA ILE A 124 15.14 1.49 -9.64
C ILE A 124 15.56 2.77 -10.37
N TRP A 125 14.63 3.72 -10.54
CA TRP A 125 14.90 4.99 -11.18
C TRP A 125 15.99 5.78 -10.46
N ASP A 126 15.92 5.88 -9.13
CA ASP A 126 16.93 6.56 -8.32
C ASP A 126 18.32 5.93 -8.49
N ILE A 127 18.39 4.59 -8.56
CA ILE A 127 19.63 3.87 -8.81
C ILE A 127 20.15 4.20 -10.22
N THR A 128 19.29 4.15 -11.23
CA THR A 128 19.66 4.48 -12.62
C THR A 128 20.23 5.90 -12.73
N VAL A 129 19.59 6.89 -12.11
CA VAL A 129 20.05 8.28 -12.12
C VAL A 129 21.41 8.42 -11.43
N LYS A 130 21.60 7.77 -10.26
CA LYS A 130 22.89 7.79 -9.55
C LYS A 130 24.01 7.17 -10.36
N VAL A 131 23.78 5.99 -10.95
CA VAL A 131 24.77 5.32 -11.80
C VAL A 131 25.10 6.17 -13.03
N GLY A 132 24.10 6.71 -13.71
CA GLY A 132 24.29 7.61 -14.86
C GLY A 132 25.10 8.86 -14.50
N SER A 133 24.85 9.44 -13.32
CA SER A 133 25.58 10.60 -12.83
C SER A 133 27.06 10.27 -12.56
N VAL A 134 27.35 9.12 -11.96
CA VAL A 134 28.73 8.66 -11.72
C VAL A 134 29.45 8.41 -13.04
N LEU A 135 28.80 7.75 -14.00
CA LEU A 135 29.36 7.53 -15.34
C LEU A 135 29.66 8.84 -16.06
N ALA A 136 28.76 9.82 -15.97
CA ALA A 136 28.96 11.15 -16.56
C ALA A 136 30.19 11.86 -15.97
N ILE A 137 30.40 11.76 -14.65
CA ILE A 137 31.60 12.31 -13.99
C ILE A 137 32.86 11.62 -14.52
N ILE A 138 32.88 10.29 -14.58
CA ILE A 138 34.04 9.53 -15.08
C ILE A 138 34.35 9.90 -16.53
N LEU A 139 33.33 9.96 -17.40
CA LEU A 139 33.49 10.36 -18.80
C LEU A 139 34.00 11.79 -18.94
N SER A 140 33.53 12.71 -18.09
CA SER A 140 34.00 14.09 -18.07
C SER A 140 35.49 14.17 -17.69
N VAL A 141 35.93 13.39 -16.70
CA VAL A 141 37.34 13.30 -16.31
C VAL A 141 38.19 12.72 -17.44
N LEU A 142 37.75 11.63 -18.07
CA LEU A 142 38.47 11.03 -19.21
C LEU A 142 38.61 12.03 -20.37
N LYS A 143 37.54 12.77 -20.68
CA LYS A 143 37.57 13.79 -21.74
C LYS A 143 38.52 14.95 -21.40
N LEU A 144 38.57 15.36 -20.13
CA LEU A 144 39.53 16.36 -19.67
C LEU A 144 40.98 15.87 -19.80
N LEU A 145 41.26 14.62 -19.45
CA LEU A 145 42.59 14.02 -19.60
C LEU A 145 43.03 13.91 -21.07
N GLU A 146 42.11 13.54 -21.97
CA GLU A 146 42.33 13.54 -23.42
C GLU A 146 42.66 14.95 -23.92
N ASN A 147 41.90 15.96 -23.51
CA ASN A 147 42.11 17.34 -23.94
C ASN A 147 43.42 17.97 -23.41
N ILE A 148 43.98 17.46 -22.30
CA ILE A 148 45.21 17.96 -21.67
C ILE A 148 46.46 17.21 -22.18
N ASN A 149 46.32 16.28 -23.14
CA ASN A 149 47.45 15.50 -23.72
C ASN A 149 48.24 14.68 -22.68
N ILE A 150 47.55 14.03 -21.75
CA ILE A 150 48.15 13.01 -20.87
C ILE A 150 47.97 11.58 -21.46
N LEU A 151 47.41 11.47 -22.67
CA LEU A 151 47.28 10.24 -23.46
C LEU A 151 47.45 10.53 -24.95
#